data_AF-A0A7D3WPL0-F1
#
_entry.id   AF-A0A7D3WPL0-F1
#
_cell.length_a   1.000
_cell.length_b   1.000
_cell.length_c   1.000
_cell.angle_alpha   90.00
_cell.angle_beta   90.00
_cell.angle_gamma   90.00
#
_symmetry.space_group_name_H-M   'P 1'
#
loop_
_entity.id
_entity.type
_entity.pdbx_description
1 polymer ?
#
loop_
_entity_poly.entity_id
_entity_poly.type
_entity_poly.pdbx_seq_one_letter_code
_entity_poly.pdbx_strand_id
1 'polypeptide(L)'
;MLVLFVLSYKLFQDESERLKEANKQLNARLEQLDVIQRIENSLRTMMSDKTLFQYEPKFRRYTLARDVAFVGGKWDLSSPEKALQHPEDAKYLAATGEKLRIIVDSLLILKKSTPKLRDVSYVLAIVGSASNLYKDPYHPKYDTYAYTSYENWNYILSYQRAKSLYDFWKNNNIVDFDSKKYHDVVELILAGNGFGGVGRYNENGAEYNTEEWKNQRFLIQIIPKVGRVVLK
;
A
#
# COMPACT_ATOMS: atom_id res chain seq x y z
N MET A 1 34.88 -55.51 -12.26
CA MET A 1 34.95 -54.91 -10.91
C MET A 1 35.32 -53.43 -10.94
N LEU A 2 36.42 -53.02 -11.60
CA LEU A 2 36.86 -51.61 -11.63
C LEU A 2 35.86 -50.62 -12.28
N VAL A 3 35.23 -51.01 -13.40
CA VAL A 3 34.26 -50.15 -14.11
C VAL A 3 33.03 -49.81 -13.24
N LEU A 4 32.51 -50.81 -12.53
CA LEU A 4 31.37 -50.66 -11.62
C LEU A 4 31.73 -49.76 -10.42
N PHE A 5 32.96 -49.88 -9.92
CA PHE A 5 33.48 -49.02 -8.86
C PHE A 5 33.59 -47.55 -9.32
N VAL A 6 34.16 -47.30 -10.51
CA VAL A 6 34.27 -45.94 -11.08
C VAL A 6 32.89 -45.31 -11.30
N LEU A 7 31.93 -46.06 -11.85
CA LEU A 7 30.56 -45.58 -12.03
C LEU A 7 29.86 -45.26 -10.70
N SER A 8 30.00 -46.14 -9.71
CA SER A 8 29.43 -45.92 -8.37
C SER A 8 30.04 -44.70 -7.68
N TYR A 9 31.35 -44.50 -7.82
CA TYR A 9 32.05 -43.33 -7.28
C TYR A 9 31.56 -42.04 -7.93
N LYS A 10 31.39 -42.02 -9.27
CA LYS A 10 30.89 -40.85 -9.98
C LYS A 10 29.44 -40.52 -9.60
N LEU A 11 28.56 -41.52 -9.53
CA LEU A 11 27.19 -41.37 -9.04
C LEU A 11 27.14 -40.78 -7.62
N PHE A 12 28.00 -41.26 -6.72
CA PHE A 12 28.05 -40.75 -5.35
C PHE A 12 28.54 -39.30 -5.28
N GLN A 13 29.54 -38.92 -6.09
CA GLN A 13 29.97 -37.52 -6.18
C GLN A 13 28.86 -36.61 -6.71
N ASP A 14 28.19 -37.01 -7.79
CA ASP A 14 27.12 -36.22 -8.40
C ASP A 14 25.95 -36.02 -7.43
N GLU A 15 25.56 -37.06 -6.68
CA GLU A 15 24.52 -36.95 -5.65
C GLU A 15 24.99 -36.09 -4.47
N SER A 16 26.26 -36.18 -4.06
CA SER A 16 26.82 -35.31 -3.01
C SER A 16 26.79 -33.84 -3.41
N GLU A 17 27.15 -33.52 -4.66
CA GLU A 17 27.08 -32.16 -5.21
C GLU A 17 25.64 -31.66 -5.28
N ARG A 18 24.73 -32.51 -5.77
CA ARG A 18 23.29 -32.20 -5.81
C ARG A 18 22.72 -31.90 -4.43
N LEU A 19 23.08 -32.70 -3.42
CA LEU A 19 22.65 -32.51 -2.03
C LEU A 19 23.21 -31.22 -1.43
N LYS A 20 24.47 -30.86 -1.75
CA LYS A 20 25.06 -29.59 -1.31
C LYS A 20 24.31 -28.39 -1.90
N GLU A 21 24.00 -28.43 -3.20
CA GLU A 21 23.26 -27.37 -3.86
C GLU A 21 21.81 -27.28 -3.35
N ALA A 22 21.15 -28.41 -3.15
CA ALA A 22 19.81 -28.46 -2.55
C ALA A 22 19.78 -27.87 -1.14
N ASN A 23 20.77 -28.20 -0.29
CA ASN A 23 20.90 -27.64 1.05
C ASN A 23 21.16 -26.12 1.01
N LYS A 24 22.00 -25.65 0.09
CA LYS A 24 22.24 -24.21 -0.10
C LYS A 24 20.95 -23.46 -0.47
N GLN A 25 20.16 -24.01 -1.40
CA GLN A 25 18.87 -23.43 -1.80
C GLN A 25 17.84 -23.47 -0.66
N LEU A 26 17.81 -24.56 0.10
CA LEU A 26 16.91 -24.68 1.26
C LEU A 26 17.24 -23.62 2.31
N ASN A 27 18.52 -23.45 2.65
CA ASN A 27 18.96 -22.43 3.60
C ASN A 27 18.61 -21.01 3.11
N ALA A 28 18.80 -20.71 1.81
CA ALA A 28 18.38 -19.43 1.23
C ALA A 28 16.87 -19.17 1.41
N ARG A 29 16.03 -20.20 1.18
CA ARG A 29 14.57 -20.11 1.34
C ARG A 29 14.18 -19.91 2.80
N LEU A 30 14.83 -20.61 3.74
CA LEU A 30 14.58 -20.45 5.17
C LEU A 30 14.91 -19.03 5.64
N GLU A 31 16.00 -18.44 5.17
CA GLU A 31 16.36 -17.06 5.49
C GLU A 31 15.35 -16.06 4.91
N GLN A 32 14.91 -16.25 3.66
CA GLN A 32 13.87 -15.43 3.06
C GLN A 32 12.55 -15.50 3.84
N LEU A 33 12.15 -16.70 4.27
CA LEU A 33 10.94 -16.91 5.07
C LEU A 33 11.04 -16.21 6.44
N ASP A 34 12.18 -16.29 7.12
CA ASP A 34 12.44 -15.59 8.39
C ASP A 34 12.32 -14.07 8.21
N VAL A 35 12.86 -13.51 7.11
CA VAL A 35 12.73 -12.08 6.79
C VAL A 35 11.27 -11.68 6.55
N ILE A 36 10.54 -12.42 5.71
CA ILE A 36 9.13 -12.15 5.40
C ILE A 36 8.28 -12.17 6.68
N GLN A 37 8.42 -13.21 7.51
CA GLN A 37 7.66 -13.34 8.76
C GLN A 37 7.94 -12.20 9.73
N ARG A 38 9.20 -11.75 9.85
CA ARG A 38 9.55 -10.60 10.70
C ARG A 38 8.88 -9.33 10.22
N ILE A 39 8.94 -9.06 8.92
CA ILE A 39 8.31 -7.89 8.31
C ILE A 39 6.80 -7.91 8.54
N GLU A 40 6.13 -9.02 8.23
CA GLU A 40 4.69 -9.16 8.41
C GLU A 40 4.26 -8.98 9.87
N ASN A 41 5.01 -9.57 10.81
CA ASN A 41 4.73 -9.43 12.24
C ASN A 41 4.96 -7.99 12.74
N SER A 42 6.03 -7.32 12.29
CA SER A 42 6.29 -5.92 12.63
C SER A 42 5.20 -5.01 12.09
N LEU A 43 4.86 -5.13 10.81
CA LEU A 43 3.79 -4.34 10.19
C LEU A 43 2.43 -4.58 10.86
N ARG A 44 2.07 -5.83 11.15
CA ARG A 44 0.84 -6.17 11.86
C ARG A 44 0.77 -5.52 13.24
N THR A 45 1.88 -5.53 13.97
CA THR A 45 1.96 -4.92 15.31
C THR A 45 1.88 -3.39 15.22
N MET A 46 2.56 -2.80 14.25
CA MET A 46 2.58 -1.34 14.03
C MET A 46 1.23 -0.78 13.56
N MET A 47 0.49 -1.56 12.75
CA MET A 47 -0.86 -1.24 12.27
C MET A 47 -1.98 -1.80 13.17
N SER A 48 -1.67 -2.15 14.43
CA SER A 48 -2.66 -2.69 15.38
C SER A 48 -3.62 -1.64 15.96
N ASP A 49 -3.36 -0.36 15.70
CA ASP A 49 -4.20 0.74 16.16
C ASP A 49 -5.53 0.74 15.40
N LYS A 50 -6.53 0.08 15.99
CA LYS A 50 -7.87 -0.09 15.42
C LYS A 50 -8.64 1.23 15.26
N THR A 51 -8.17 2.31 15.88
CA THR A 51 -8.80 3.62 15.71
C THR A 51 -8.41 4.28 14.39
N LEU A 52 -7.28 3.88 13.80
CA LEU A 52 -6.73 4.44 12.56
C LEU A 52 -6.71 3.42 11.42
N PHE A 53 -6.54 2.14 11.71
CA PHE A 53 -6.43 1.09 10.70
C PHE A 53 -7.36 -0.08 10.95
N GLN A 54 -7.85 -0.66 9.87
CA GLN A 54 -8.61 -1.90 9.86
C GLN A 54 -7.97 -2.87 8.88
N TYR A 55 -7.78 -4.13 9.29
CA TYR A 55 -7.37 -5.18 8.37
C TYR A 55 -8.60 -5.74 7.65
N GLU A 56 -8.55 -5.80 6.31
CA GLU A 56 -9.58 -6.39 5.45
C GLU A 56 -9.10 -7.78 4.99
N PRO A 57 -9.54 -8.89 5.64
CA PRO A 57 -9.02 -10.23 5.32
C PRO A 57 -9.28 -10.64 3.87
N LYS A 58 -10.42 -10.24 3.30
CA LYS A 58 -10.81 -10.53 1.92
C LYS A 58 -9.78 -10.00 0.90
N PHE A 59 -9.19 -8.85 1.16
CA PHE A 59 -8.21 -8.21 0.27
C PHE A 59 -6.78 -8.27 0.80
N ARG A 60 -6.58 -8.87 1.97
CA ARG A 60 -5.28 -9.01 2.66
C ARG A 60 -4.54 -7.68 2.80
N ARG A 61 -5.26 -6.58 3.06
CA ARG A 61 -4.70 -5.22 3.18
C ARG A 61 -5.18 -4.54 4.46
N TYR A 62 -4.43 -3.55 4.90
CA TYR A 62 -4.91 -2.57 5.86
C TYR A 62 -5.57 -1.41 5.11
N THR A 63 -6.70 -0.93 5.63
CA THR A 63 -7.40 0.27 5.21
C THR A 63 -7.57 1.20 6.40
N LEU A 64 -8.03 2.41 6.15
CA LEU A 64 -8.38 3.34 7.20
C LEU A 64 -9.57 2.79 8.00
N ALA A 65 -9.54 2.93 9.32
CA ALA A 65 -10.60 2.43 10.21
C ALA A 65 -11.94 3.15 10.03
N ARG A 66 -11.91 4.37 9.48
CA ARG A 66 -13.10 5.11 9.04
C ARG A 66 -12.89 5.61 7.61
N ASP A 67 -13.97 5.58 6.84
CA ASP A 67 -14.00 6.21 5.53
C ASP A 67 -14.02 7.73 5.70
N VAL A 68 -13.07 8.42 5.06
CA VAL A 68 -13.06 9.87 4.93
C VAL A 68 -13.64 10.21 3.58
N ALA A 69 -14.83 10.80 3.57
CA ALA A 69 -15.59 11.04 2.35
C ALA A 69 -15.40 12.47 1.85
N PHE A 70 -15.07 12.60 0.56
CA PHE A 70 -15.06 13.89 -0.11
C PHE A 70 -16.47 14.33 -0.50
N VAL A 71 -16.65 15.65 -0.55
CA VAL A 71 -17.74 16.28 -1.31
C VAL A 71 -17.54 15.96 -2.80
N GLY A 72 -18.65 15.74 -3.52
CA GLY A 72 -18.63 15.38 -4.93
C GLY A 72 -17.78 16.34 -5.77
N GLY A 73 -16.86 15.78 -6.57
CA GLY A 73 -15.97 16.56 -7.45
C GLY A 73 -14.89 17.38 -6.72
N LYS A 74 -14.83 17.33 -5.39
CA LYS A 74 -13.80 18.01 -4.60
C LYS A 74 -12.64 17.06 -4.28
N TRP A 75 -11.49 17.67 -4.10
CA TRP A 75 -10.22 16.99 -3.80
C TRP A 75 -9.27 17.81 -2.93
N ASP A 76 -9.43 19.14 -2.87
CA ASP A 76 -8.46 20.06 -2.28
C ASP A 76 -8.57 20.18 -0.75
N LEU A 77 -7.67 19.47 -0.05
CA LEU A 77 -7.52 19.51 1.40
C LEU A 77 -6.78 20.74 1.94
N SER A 78 -6.42 21.73 1.11
CA SER A 78 -6.01 23.04 1.63
C SER A 78 -7.17 23.78 2.30
N SER A 79 -8.41 23.41 1.95
CA SER A 79 -9.66 23.89 2.55
C SER A 79 -10.56 22.70 2.92
N PRO A 80 -10.23 21.92 3.96
CA PRO A 80 -10.97 20.70 4.33
C PRO A 80 -12.48 20.91 4.53
N GLU A 81 -12.88 22.10 4.99
CA GLU A 81 -14.28 22.49 5.19
C GLU A 81 -15.10 22.57 3.89
N LYS A 82 -14.42 22.68 2.74
CA LYS A 82 -15.05 22.67 1.41
C LYS A 82 -14.89 21.33 0.69
N ALA A 83 -13.89 20.54 1.05
CA ALA A 83 -13.54 19.33 0.35
C ALA A 83 -14.10 18.06 0.99
N LEU A 84 -14.26 18.03 2.31
CA LEU A 84 -14.74 16.86 3.06
C LEU A 84 -16.22 16.99 3.41
N GLN A 85 -16.94 15.87 3.43
CA GLN A 85 -18.32 15.85 3.93
C GLN A 85 -18.38 16.18 5.43
N HIS A 86 -17.34 15.76 6.15
CA HIS A 86 -17.16 15.94 7.58
C HIS A 86 -15.81 16.63 7.84
N PRO A 87 -15.77 17.97 7.99
CA PRO A 87 -14.50 18.71 8.14
C PRO A 87 -13.62 18.24 9.31
N GLU A 88 -14.22 17.65 10.35
CA GLU A 88 -13.51 17.03 11.47
C GLU A 88 -12.64 15.84 11.08
N ASP A 89 -12.90 15.21 9.93
CA ASP A 89 -12.07 14.13 9.38
C ASP A 89 -10.64 14.62 9.10
N ALA A 90 -10.41 15.92 8.93
CA ALA A 90 -9.07 16.48 8.81
C ALA A 90 -8.18 16.15 10.02
N LYS A 91 -8.76 16.10 11.23
CA LYS A 91 -8.02 15.70 12.45
C LYS A 91 -7.65 14.22 12.41
N TYR A 92 -8.55 13.39 11.91
CA TYR A 92 -8.29 11.96 11.73
C TYR A 92 -7.21 11.72 10.66
N LEU A 93 -7.26 12.44 9.54
CA LEU A 93 -6.23 12.39 8.51
C LEU A 93 -4.87 12.83 9.07
N ALA A 94 -4.83 13.85 9.93
CA ALA A 94 -3.60 14.28 10.58
C ALA A 94 -3.04 13.22 11.53
N ALA A 95 -3.88 12.63 12.39
CA ALA A 95 -3.50 11.54 13.28
C ALA A 95 -3.00 10.30 12.51
N THR A 96 -3.63 9.99 11.38
CA THR A 96 -3.20 8.92 10.48
C THR A 96 -1.81 9.21 9.91
N GLY A 97 -1.55 10.43 9.45
CA GLY A 97 -0.25 10.85 8.95
C GLY A 97 0.86 10.74 10.00
N GLU A 98 0.59 11.20 11.23
CA GLU A 98 1.52 11.05 12.37
C GLU A 98 1.81 9.57 12.69
N LYS A 99 0.76 8.74 12.68
CA LYS A 99 0.94 7.31 12.92
C LYS A 99 1.77 6.66 11.82
N LEU A 100 1.51 6.95 10.55
CA LEU A 100 2.31 6.44 9.43
C LEU A 100 3.76 6.91 9.52
N ARG A 101 4.01 8.16 9.93
CA ARG A 101 5.37 8.66 10.19
C ARG A 101 6.08 7.80 11.23
N ILE A 102 5.43 7.52 12.36
CA ILE A 102 5.99 6.67 13.43
C ILE A 102 6.29 5.25 12.90
N ILE A 103 5.40 4.69 12.08
CA ILE A 103 5.60 3.38 11.45
C ILE A 103 6.84 3.40 10.56
N VAL A 104 6.93 4.36 9.62
CA VAL A 104 8.06 4.46 8.68
C VAL A 104 9.37 4.76 9.42
N ASP A 105 9.35 5.60 10.46
CA ASP A 105 10.49 5.84 11.35
C ASP A 105 10.97 4.55 12.02
N SER A 106 10.04 3.72 12.48
CA SER A 106 10.34 2.42 13.08
C SER A 106 10.94 1.44 12.06
N LEU A 107 10.43 1.42 10.83
CA LEU A 107 10.98 0.59 9.75
C LEU A 107 12.40 1.03 9.38
N LEU A 108 12.66 2.34 9.35
CA LEU A 108 14.00 2.90 9.13
C LEU A 108 14.98 2.46 10.23
N ILE A 109 14.54 2.49 11.50
CA ILE A 109 15.35 2.02 12.64
C ILE A 109 15.62 0.52 12.50
N LEU A 110 14.60 -0.29 12.21
CA LEU A 110 14.73 -1.74 12.03
C LEU A 110 15.70 -2.11 10.90
N LYS A 111 15.61 -1.43 9.75
CA LYS A 111 16.52 -1.60 8.62
C LYS A 111 17.99 -1.34 9.02
N LYS A 112 18.24 -0.30 9.83
CA LYS A 112 19.59 0.06 10.30
C LYS A 112 20.12 -0.89 11.36
N SER A 113 19.28 -1.33 12.31
CA SER A 113 19.69 -2.13 13.47
C SER A 113 19.73 -3.64 13.20
N THR A 114 19.02 -4.13 12.20
CA THR A 114 18.88 -5.57 11.93
C THR A 114 19.59 -5.95 10.61
N PRO A 115 20.72 -6.68 10.66
CA PRO A 115 21.50 -7.03 9.46
C PRO A 115 20.67 -7.68 8.34
N LYS A 116 19.75 -8.59 8.70
CA LYS A 116 18.85 -9.29 7.76
C LYS A 116 17.80 -8.39 7.07
N LEU A 117 17.56 -7.17 7.59
CA LEU A 117 16.58 -6.23 7.05
C LEU A 117 17.21 -5.07 6.27
N ARG A 118 18.55 -5.04 6.15
CA ARG A 118 19.26 -3.95 5.46
C ARG A 118 18.84 -3.78 4.01
N ASP A 119 18.53 -4.88 3.32
CA ASP A 119 18.12 -4.89 1.92
C ASP A 119 16.58 -4.90 1.74
N VAL A 120 15.85 -4.57 2.80
CA VAL A 120 14.40 -4.41 2.76
C VAL A 120 14.07 -2.92 2.58
N SER A 121 13.19 -2.65 1.62
CA SER A 121 12.50 -1.37 1.47
C SER A 121 11.01 -1.61 1.34
N TYR A 122 10.22 -0.54 1.25
CA TYR A 122 8.77 -0.61 1.22
C TYR A 122 8.22 0.31 0.14
N VAL A 123 7.12 -0.07 -0.49
CA VAL A 123 6.31 0.84 -1.30
C VAL A 123 5.22 1.39 -0.40
N LEU A 124 5.17 2.71 -0.23
CA LEU A 124 4.05 3.42 0.40
C LEU A 124 3.15 3.97 -0.70
N ALA A 125 2.03 3.30 -0.95
CA ALA A 125 1.04 3.75 -1.92
C ALA A 125 -0.07 4.54 -1.24
N ILE A 126 -0.26 5.79 -1.63
CA ILE A 126 -1.44 6.60 -1.30
C ILE A 126 -2.30 6.63 -2.56
N VAL A 127 -3.45 5.98 -2.49
CA VAL A 127 -4.35 5.80 -3.63
C VAL A 127 -5.68 6.47 -3.33
N GLY A 128 -6.07 7.44 -4.15
CA GLY A 128 -7.40 8.04 -4.06
C GLY A 128 -8.38 7.25 -4.91
N SER A 129 -9.65 7.29 -4.52
CA SER A 129 -10.76 6.70 -5.26
C SER A 129 -11.88 7.70 -5.49
N ALA A 130 -12.65 7.42 -6.54
CA ALA A 130 -13.84 8.16 -6.91
C ALA A 130 -15.05 7.24 -7.03
N SER A 131 -16.23 7.84 -6.93
CA SER A 131 -17.53 7.20 -7.06
C SER A 131 -18.04 7.30 -8.50
N ASN A 132 -18.61 6.21 -9.02
CA ASN A 132 -19.33 6.16 -10.29
C ASN A 132 -20.80 6.55 -10.09
N LEU A 133 -21.05 7.84 -9.99
CA LEU A 133 -22.40 8.41 -9.85
C LEU A 133 -23.02 8.82 -11.19
N TYR A 134 -22.46 8.35 -12.32
CA TYR A 134 -22.93 8.72 -13.67
C TYR A 134 -24.42 8.38 -13.90
N LYS A 135 -24.89 7.27 -13.32
CA LYS A 135 -26.27 6.77 -13.46
C LYS A 135 -27.21 7.21 -12.34
N ASP A 136 -26.70 7.92 -11.33
CA ASP A 136 -27.52 8.34 -10.19
C ASP A 136 -28.41 9.53 -10.59
N PRO A 137 -29.74 9.37 -10.64
CA PRO A 137 -30.65 10.44 -11.07
C PRO A 137 -30.72 11.62 -10.11
N TYR A 138 -30.26 11.45 -8.86
CA TYR A 138 -30.21 12.49 -7.84
C TYR A 138 -28.83 13.17 -7.79
N HIS A 139 -27.86 12.69 -8.56
CA HIS A 139 -26.55 13.29 -8.59
C HIS A 139 -26.53 14.49 -9.54
N PRO A 140 -26.00 15.66 -9.10
CA PRO A 140 -25.78 16.77 -10.01
C PRO A 140 -24.92 16.26 -11.16
N LYS A 141 -25.42 16.35 -12.40
CA LYS A 141 -24.62 16.00 -13.58
C LYS A 141 -23.37 16.88 -13.50
N TYR A 142 -22.23 16.25 -13.21
CA TYR A 142 -20.98 16.96 -13.02
C TYR A 142 -20.75 17.88 -14.20
N ASP A 143 -20.22 19.06 -13.91
CA ASP A 143 -19.65 19.94 -14.92
C ASP A 143 -18.51 19.15 -15.58
N THR A 144 -18.82 18.46 -16.67
CA THR A 144 -17.82 17.82 -17.50
C THR A 144 -16.94 18.95 -17.98
N TYR A 145 -15.78 19.11 -17.36
CA TYR A 145 -14.74 19.99 -17.87
C TYR A 145 -14.66 19.69 -19.37
N ALA A 146 -14.95 20.69 -20.22
CA ALA A 146 -15.56 20.53 -21.55
C ALA A 146 -14.78 19.71 -22.60
N TYR A 147 -13.72 18.99 -22.21
CA TYR A 147 -12.77 18.28 -23.06
C TYR A 147 -12.32 16.90 -22.50
N THR A 148 -12.96 16.35 -21.46
CA THR A 148 -12.58 15.03 -20.91
C THR A 148 -13.79 14.14 -20.60
N SER A 149 -13.68 12.83 -20.88
CA SER A 149 -14.74 11.87 -20.58
C SER A 149 -14.97 11.73 -19.07
N TYR A 150 -16.17 11.34 -18.65
CA TYR A 150 -16.49 11.09 -17.24
C TYR A 150 -15.50 10.12 -16.58
N GLU A 151 -15.06 9.09 -17.31
CA GLU A 151 -14.10 8.12 -16.84
C GLU A 151 -12.73 8.75 -16.59
N ASN A 152 -12.20 9.50 -17.57
CA ASN A 152 -10.92 10.19 -17.45
C ASN A 152 -10.94 11.21 -16.30
N TRP A 153 -12.07 11.92 -16.13
CA TRP A 153 -12.24 12.84 -15.02
C TRP A 153 -12.11 12.15 -13.66
N ASN A 154 -12.72 10.97 -13.50
CA ASN A 154 -12.64 10.24 -12.24
C ASN A 154 -11.21 9.76 -11.93
N TYR A 155 -10.45 9.33 -12.95
CA TYR A 155 -9.03 9.01 -12.76
C TYR A 155 -8.23 10.24 -12.30
N ILE A 156 -8.40 11.39 -12.97
CA ILE A 156 -7.75 12.64 -12.60
C ILE A 156 -8.14 13.06 -11.17
N LEU A 157 -9.44 13.07 -10.86
CA LEU A 157 -9.97 13.44 -9.55
C LEU A 157 -9.42 12.55 -8.44
N SER A 158 -9.39 11.24 -8.67
CA SER A 158 -8.88 10.28 -7.71
C SER A 158 -7.38 10.45 -7.45
N TYR A 159 -6.58 10.77 -8.47
CA TYR A 159 -5.17 11.12 -8.31
C TYR A 159 -5.00 12.44 -7.55
N GLN A 160 -5.79 13.46 -7.89
CA GLN A 160 -5.79 14.75 -7.19
C GLN A 160 -6.08 14.60 -5.70
N ARG A 161 -7.01 13.71 -5.32
CA ARG A 161 -7.29 13.38 -3.92
C ARG A 161 -6.06 12.79 -3.22
N ALA A 162 -5.42 11.77 -3.82
CA ALA A 162 -4.20 11.18 -3.25
C ALA A 162 -3.09 12.22 -3.06
N LYS A 163 -2.85 13.03 -4.10
CA LYS A 163 -1.86 14.10 -4.04
C LYS A 163 -2.20 15.13 -2.97
N SER A 164 -3.46 15.53 -2.87
CA SER A 164 -3.90 16.52 -1.89
C SER A 164 -3.76 16.02 -0.45
N LEU A 165 -3.95 14.72 -0.20
CA LEU A 165 -3.68 14.14 1.12
C LEU A 165 -2.18 14.18 1.47
N TYR A 166 -1.32 13.84 0.51
CA TYR A 166 0.12 13.97 0.70
C TYR A 166 0.54 15.43 0.94
N ASP A 167 0.05 16.36 0.12
CA ASP A 167 0.31 17.80 0.29
C ASP A 167 -0.22 18.32 1.63
N PHE A 168 -1.40 17.85 2.06
CA PHE A 168 -1.97 18.18 3.37
C PHE A 168 -1.02 17.79 4.50
N TRP A 169 -0.47 16.57 4.50
CA TRP A 169 0.51 16.17 5.51
C TRP A 169 1.80 16.97 5.44
N LYS A 170 2.32 17.20 4.24
CA LYS A 170 3.55 17.93 4.02
C LYS A 170 3.44 19.38 4.48
N ASN A 171 2.41 20.08 4.03
CA ASN A 171 2.23 21.52 4.27
C ASN A 171 1.87 21.83 5.73
N ASN A 172 1.26 20.87 6.44
CA ASN A 172 0.98 20.98 7.87
C ASN A 172 2.13 20.46 8.76
N ASN A 173 3.33 20.20 8.18
CA ASN A 173 4.51 19.70 8.89
C ASN A 173 4.30 18.37 9.64
N ILE A 174 3.36 17.55 9.19
CA ILE A 174 3.08 16.22 9.77
C ILE A 174 4.14 15.24 9.29
N VAL A 175 4.27 15.08 7.97
CA VAL A 175 5.27 14.19 7.37
C VAL A 175 5.48 14.50 5.90
N ASP A 176 6.74 14.44 5.46
CA ASP A 176 7.13 14.40 4.05
C ASP A 176 7.81 13.06 3.73
N PHE A 177 7.03 12.10 3.22
CA PHE A 177 7.53 10.78 2.84
C PHE A 177 8.46 10.79 1.61
N ASP A 178 8.52 11.89 0.86
CA ASP A 178 9.47 12.08 -0.26
C ASP A 178 10.73 12.87 0.18
N SER A 179 10.91 13.10 1.48
CA SER A 179 12.15 13.69 1.98
C SER A 179 13.31 12.69 1.88
N LYS A 180 14.54 13.21 1.72
CA LYS A 180 15.78 12.41 1.68
C LYS A 180 15.94 11.43 2.85
N LYS A 181 15.31 11.73 4.00
CA LYS A 181 15.28 10.86 5.18
C LYS A 181 14.70 9.47 4.85
N TYR A 182 13.73 9.38 3.96
CA TYR A 182 12.97 8.17 3.70
C TYR A 182 13.32 7.45 2.39
N HIS A 183 14.13 8.04 1.50
CA HIS A 183 14.44 7.47 0.17
C HIS A 183 15.11 6.08 0.19
N ASP A 184 15.77 5.69 1.29
CA ASP A 184 16.37 4.36 1.45
C ASP A 184 15.40 3.32 2.07
N VAL A 185 14.28 3.77 2.64
CA VAL A 185 13.31 2.87 3.30
C VAL A 185 12.00 2.77 2.53
N VAL A 186 11.51 3.87 1.95
CA VAL A 186 10.19 3.94 1.32
C VAL A 186 10.28 4.53 -0.08
N GLU A 187 9.64 3.85 -1.03
CA GLU A 187 9.28 4.34 -2.35
C GLU A 187 7.83 4.86 -2.28
N LEU A 188 7.64 6.18 -2.35
CA LEU A 188 6.31 6.80 -2.31
C LEU A 188 5.63 6.73 -3.68
N ILE A 189 4.41 6.22 -3.72
CA ILE A 189 3.56 6.22 -4.92
C ILE A 189 2.26 6.96 -4.62
N LEU A 190 1.96 7.99 -5.42
CA LEU A 190 0.67 8.66 -5.43
C LEU A 190 -0.11 8.18 -6.65
N ALA A 191 -1.30 7.63 -6.45
CA ALA A 191 -2.09 7.06 -7.54
C ALA A 191 -3.59 7.40 -7.43
N GLY A 192 -4.26 7.34 -8.58
CA GLY A 192 -5.72 7.45 -8.68
C GLY A 192 -6.27 6.24 -9.42
N ASN A 193 -7.24 5.54 -8.84
CA ASN A 193 -7.86 4.36 -9.47
C ASN A 193 -9.24 4.66 -10.09
N GLY A 194 -9.65 5.93 -10.13
CA GLY A 194 -10.97 6.34 -10.61
C GLY A 194 -12.07 5.64 -9.83
N PHE A 195 -13.02 5.03 -10.56
CA PHE A 195 -14.05 4.18 -9.98
C PHE A 195 -13.75 2.67 -10.11
N GLY A 196 -12.51 2.29 -10.43
CA GLY A 196 -12.08 0.90 -10.49
C GLY A 196 -11.60 0.36 -9.13
N GLY A 197 -10.98 -0.82 -9.18
CA GLY A 197 -10.31 -1.44 -8.03
C GLY A 197 -11.17 -2.42 -7.23
N VAL A 198 -10.52 -3.15 -6.32
CA VAL A 198 -11.13 -4.18 -5.46
C VAL A 198 -11.63 -3.60 -4.13
N GLY A 199 -12.73 -4.17 -3.62
CA GLY A 199 -13.30 -3.82 -2.32
C GLY A 199 -14.14 -2.56 -2.31
N ARG A 200 -14.81 -2.25 -3.42
CA ARG A 200 -15.73 -1.11 -3.54
C ARG A 200 -17.05 -1.38 -2.81
N TYR A 201 -17.68 -0.33 -2.29
CA TYR A 201 -19.03 -0.39 -1.71
C TYR A 201 -20.10 -0.55 -2.80
N ASN A 202 -20.16 -1.74 -3.43
CA ASN A 202 -21.12 -2.24 -4.45
C ASN A 202 -20.49 -3.11 -5.56
N GLU A 203 -19.73 -4.13 -5.19
CA GLU A 203 -19.04 -5.00 -6.15
C GLU A 203 -19.94 -5.63 -7.24
N ASN A 204 -21.26 -5.66 -7.03
CA ASN A 204 -22.24 -6.31 -7.91
C ASN A 204 -22.90 -5.38 -8.94
N GLY A 205 -22.49 -4.11 -9.06
CA GLY A 205 -22.95 -3.23 -10.15
C GLY A 205 -24.44 -2.90 -10.13
N ALA A 206 -25.09 -2.92 -8.96
CA ALA A 206 -26.50 -2.56 -8.82
C ALA A 206 -26.75 -1.14 -9.38
N GLU A 207 -27.75 -1.04 -10.26
CA GLU A 207 -28.05 0.13 -11.10
C GLU A 207 -28.38 1.40 -10.30
N TYR A 208 -28.84 1.24 -9.06
CA TYR A 208 -29.10 2.31 -8.10
C TYR A 208 -28.41 1.96 -6.79
N ASN A 209 -27.19 2.47 -6.60
CA ASN A 209 -26.42 2.19 -5.40
C ASN A 209 -26.39 3.40 -4.46
N THR A 210 -27.09 3.26 -3.33
CA THR A 210 -27.10 4.25 -2.24
C THR A 210 -25.80 4.31 -1.46
N GLU A 211 -24.82 3.45 -1.73
CA GLU A 211 -23.51 3.43 -1.05
C GLU A 211 -22.33 3.86 -1.95
N GLU A 212 -22.57 4.19 -3.22
CA GLU A 212 -21.49 4.45 -4.20
C GLU A 212 -20.66 5.67 -3.81
N TRP A 213 -21.28 6.62 -3.13
CA TRP A 213 -20.64 7.80 -2.57
C TRP A 213 -19.54 7.45 -1.53
N LYS A 214 -19.62 6.30 -0.85
CA LYS A 214 -18.59 5.83 0.09
C LYS A 214 -17.27 5.47 -0.60
N ASN A 215 -17.28 5.25 -1.92
CA ASN A 215 -16.06 5.00 -2.70
C ASN A 215 -15.22 6.27 -2.93
N GLN A 216 -15.68 7.45 -2.49
CA GLN A 216 -14.93 8.71 -2.52
C GLN A 216 -13.95 8.83 -1.34
N ARG A 217 -13.00 7.90 -1.27
CA ARG A 217 -12.10 7.69 -0.13
C ARG A 217 -10.64 7.56 -0.52
N PHE A 218 -9.80 7.27 0.46
CA PHE A 218 -8.39 6.91 0.28
C PHE A 218 -8.14 5.45 0.63
N LEU A 219 -7.10 4.90 0.02
CA LEU A 219 -6.46 3.65 0.39
C LEU A 219 -4.98 3.92 0.61
N ILE A 220 -4.44 3.48 1.73
CA ILE A 220 -3.02 3.61 2.04
C ILE A 220 -2.46 2.21 2.26
N GLN A 221 -1.38 1.88 1.55
CA GLN A 221 -0.75 0.55 1.63
C GLN A 221 0.74 0.68 1.82
N ILE A 222 1.28 -0.15 2.71
CA ILE A 222 2.72 -0.36 2.90
C ILE A 222 3.03 -1.77 2.44
N ILE A 223 3.77 -1.89 1.33
CA ILE A 223 4.06 -3.17 0.68
C ILE A 223 5.56 -3.43 0.81
N PRO A 224 6.02 -4.52 1.44
CA PRO A 224 7.43 -4.80 1.55
C PRO A 224 8.05 -5.21 0.22
N LYS A 225 9.24 -4.69 -0.06
CA LYS A 225 10.11 -5.01 -1.19
C LYS A 225 11.37 -5.66 -0.62
N VAL A 226 11.38 -6.99 -0.63
CA VAL A 226 12.52 -7.78 -0.15
C VAL A 226 13.49 -7.95 -1.31
N GLY A 227 14.71 -7.42 -1.17
CA GLY A 227 15.79 -7.65 -2.13
C GLY A 227 16.18 -9.13 -2.24
N ARG A 228 17.04 -9.47 -3.20
CA ARG A 228 17.61 -10.83 -3.25
C ARG A 228 18.46 -11.04 -2.01
N VAL A 229 18.11 -12.03 -1.19
CA VAL A 229 19.02 -12.56 -0.16
C VAL A 229 20.19 -13.22 -0.90
N VAL A 230 21.29 -12.48 -1.05
CA VAL A 230 22.52 -13.02 -1.62
C VAL A 230 23.24 -13.72 -0.48
N LEU A 231 23.22 -15.06 -0.48
CA LEU A 231 24.06 -15.85 0.40
C LEU A 231 25.52 -15.51 0.08
N LYS A 232 26.23 -14.92 1.05
CA LYS A 232 27.70 -14.82 1.02
C LYS A 232 28.31 -16.14 1.43
#